data_AF-A0A1G9CQC1-F1
#
_entry.id   AF-A0A1G9CQC1-F1
#
_cell.length_a   1.000
_cell.length_b   1.000
_cell.length_c   1.000
_cell.angle_alpha   90.00
_cell.angle_beta   90.00
_cell.angle_gamma   90.00
#
_symmetry.space_group_name_H-M   'P 1'
#
loop_
_entity.id
_entity.type
_entity.pdbx_description
1 polymer ?
#
loop_
_entity_poly.entity_id
_entity_poly.type
_entity_poly.pdbx_seq_one_letter_code
_entity_poly.pdbx_strand_id
1 'polypeptide(L)'
;MTHATTPLDGAARSRTVHDEPKQTIEFGVVTVGLFVVWLVWVSDGHSPTSGLGTDVPSIALGALVASSSIPAARIAVDREREQLMQERDAFHQFATEVDSIPVSADVGGGLPLVGVEHANTVVGELDSVRAAYRECIMGLEHFDQLYGEALYDNMASELSADVATAVVCGDQFSLPVKRAAIQRATEASLRRERLLQTIDSERDSLDCAERQLRAIASDLEAEPSLSEATLTELFDHERRLSRWKDRCERLLRSRQQHIHAESMFRSNLDLLFVQSYLYAELETDFPVLDACVRLHSRLEARQQAIHRAITYR
;
A
#
# COMPACT_ATOMS: atom_id res chain seq x y z
N MET A 1 21.78 -23.27 -76.22
CA MET A 1 22.64 -24.37 -75.72
C MET A 1 23.75 -23.69 -74.93
N THR A 2 23.74 -23.64 -73.60
CA THR A 2 23.33 -24.64 -72.59
C THR A 2 22.91 -23.89 -71.31
N HIS A 3 21.90 -24.40 -70.62
CA HIS A 3 21.36 -23.96 -69.31
C HIS A 3 22.46 -23.98 -68.21
N ALA A 4 22.38 -23.31 -67.05
CA ALA A 4 21.24 -23.26 -66.13
C ALA A 4 21.43 -22.24 -64.95
N THR A 5 20.29 -21.74 -64.45
CA THR A 5 19.88 -21.43 -63.06
C THR A 5 20.44 -20.24 -62.23
N THR A 6 19.51 -19.32 -61.93
CA THR A 6 19.34 -18.20 -60.96
C THR A 6 19.41 -18.62 -59.46
N PRO A 7 19.17 -17.78 -58.41
CA PRO A 7 19.17 -16.29 -58.22
C PRO A 7 19.74 -15.76 -56.86
N LEU A 8 19.77 -14.41 -56.71
CA LEU A 8 19.52 -13.52 -55.54
C LEU A 8 19.86 -13.92 -54.08
N ASP A 9 20.61 -13.07 -53.38
CA ASP A 9 20.30 -12.51 -52.04
C ASP A 9 21.29 -11.36 -51.74
N GLY A 10 20.96 -10.17 -51.23
CA GLY A 10 19.88 -9.81 -50.31
C GLY A 10 20.50 -9.50 -48.94
N ALA A 11 20.45 -8.24 -48.52
CA ALA A 11 21.16 -7.70 -47.37
C ALA A 11 20.71 -8.26 -46.01
N ALA A 12 21.64 -8.41 -45.05
CA ALA A 12 21.36 -8.20 -43.63
C ALA A 12 22.64 -8.11 -42.77
N ARG A 13 22.84 -6.95 -42.13
CA ARG A 13 23.72 -6.77 -40.97
C ARG A 13 23.25 -7.67 -39.84
N SER A 14 24.07 -8.66 -39.45
CA SER A 14 23.87 -9.38 -38.19
C SER A 14 24.55 -8.62 -37.06
N ARG A 15 23.72 -7.85 -36.34
CA ARG A 15 24.03 -7.20 -35.07
C ARG A 15 23.93 -8.29 -34.00
N THR A 16 25.05 -8.72 -33.44
CA THR A 16 25.09 -9.63 -32.31
C THR A 16 24.42 -8.95 -31.11
N VAL A 17 23.20 -9.38 -30.82
CA VAL A 17 22.45 -9.00 -29.62
C VAL A 17 23.17 -9.65 -28.44
N HIS A 18 23.67 -8.82 -27.53
CA HIS A 18 24.07 -9.24 -26.21
C HIS A 18 22.85 -9.85 -25.51
N ASP A 19 22.98 -11.11 -25.12
CA ASP A 19 22.07 -11.79 -24.24
C ASP A 19 22.31 -11.23 -22.83
N GLU A 20 21.53 -10.22 -22.45
CA GLU A 20 21.42 -9.77 -21.06
C GLU A 20 20.59 -10.79 -20.29
N PRO A 21 21.08 -11.35 -19.17
CA PRO A 21 20.22 -12.08 -18.27
C PRO A 21 19.22 -11.09 -17.65
N LYS A 22 17.95 -11.24 -18.01
CA LYS A 22 16.84 -10.61 -17.28
C LYS A 22 16.87 -11.12 -15.84
N GLN A 23 17.49 -10.36 -14.95
CA GLN A 23 17.31 -10.51 -13.51
C GLN A 23 15.89 -10.07 -13.18
N THR A 24 15.00 -11.06 -13.10
CA THR A 24 13.73 -10.91 -12.38
C THR A 24 14.10 -10.76 -10.91
N ILE A 25 13.97 -9.55 -10.37
CA ILE A 25 14.02 -9.31 -8.94
C ILE A 25 12.64 -9.75 -8.42
N GLU A 26 12.53 -11.00 -8.00
CA GLU A 26 11.38 -11.46 -7.21
C GLU A 26 11.49 -10.81 -5.84
N PHE A 27 10.76 -9.71 -5.64
CA PHE A 27 10.39 -9.30 -4.29
C PHE A 27 9.51 -10.42 -3.72
N GLY A 28 9.73 -10.75 -2.45
CA GLY A 28 8.85 -11.61 -1.67
C GLY A 28 7.46 -10.97 -1.54
N VAL A 29 6.70 -10.99 -2.62
CA VAL A 29 5.27 -10.78 -2.63
C VAL A 29 4.70 -12.04 -2.01
N VAL A 30 4.40 -11.96 -0.71
CA VAL A 30 3.47 -12.90 -0.08
C VAL A 30 2.25 -12.96 -0.99
N THR A 31 2.09 -14.13 -1.59
CA THR A 31 1.07 -14.44 -2.58
C THR A 31 -0.29 -14.43 -1.90
N VAL A 32 -0.93 -13.26 -1.78
CA VAL A 32 -2.35 -13.18 -1.45
C VAL A 32 -3.12 -13.20 -2.77
N GLY A 33 -3.83 -14.31 -2.96
CA GLY A 33 -4.51 -14.67 -4.19
C GLY A 33 -5.36 -13.54 -4.78
N LEU A 34 -5.00 -13.14 -6.00
CA LEU A 34 -5.81 -12.39 -6.93
C LEU A 34 -7.19 -13.05 -7.11
N PHE A 35 -8.22 -12.42 -6.60
CA PHE A 35 -9.59 -12.54 -7.11
C PHE A 35 -10.17 -11.14 -7.33
N VAL A 36 -9.81 -10.53 -8.45
CA VAL A 36 -10.52 -9.36 -8.98
C VAL A 36 -11.08 -9.72 -10.33
N VAL A 37 -12.37 -10.07 -10.37
CA VAL A 37 -13.20 -9.78 -11.56
C VAL A 37 -14.64 -9.50 -11.11
N TRP A 38 -15.18 -8.41 -11.68
CA TRP A 38 -16.57 -7.94 -11.73
C TRP A 38 -17.06 -7.00 -10.62
N LEU A 39 -17.10 -5.69 -10.94
CA LEU A 39 -18.37 -5.11 -11.40
C LEU A 39 -18.16 -3.72 -12.05
N VAL A 40 -18.32 -3.68 -13.36
CA VAL A 40 -18.70 -2.48 -14.12
C VAL A 40 -20.05 -2.82 -14.76
N TRP A 41 -20.96 -1.83 -14.78
CA TRP A 41 -22.29 -1.80 -15.40
C TRP A 41 -23.44 -2.46 -14.63
N VAL A 42 -24.22 -1.63 -13.92
CA VAL A 42 -25.67 -1.83 -13.79
C VAL A 42 -26.36 -0.64 -14.47
N SER A 43 -26.67 -0.83 -15.74
CA SER A 43 -27.85 -0.27 -16.41
C SER A 43 -28.51 -1.43 -17.12
N ASP A 44 -29.58 -1.93 -16.52
CA ASP A 44 -30.88 -2.17 -17.14
C ASP A 44 -31.65 -3.19 -16.29
N GLY A 45 -32.85 -2.76 -15.89
CA GLY A 45 -33.71 -3.53 -15.02
C GLY A 45 -34.17 -4.82 -15.67
N HIS A 46 -34.48 -5.81 -14.84
CA HIS A 46 -35.66 -6.68 -14.90
C HIS A 46 -35.74 -7.40 -13.55
N SER A 47 -36.85 -7.20 -12.82
CA SER A 47 -37.16 -7.95 -11.60
C SER A 47 -37.56 -9.39 -11.93
N PRO A 48 -37.45 -10.30 -10.94
CA PRO A 48 -38.61 -11.12 -10.62
C PRO A 48 -38.93 -11.11 -9.12
N THR A 49 -40.22 -10.98 -8.85
CA THR A 49 -40.87 -11.06 -7.54
C THR A 49 -40.84 -12.49 -6.99
N SER A 50 -40.71 -12.65 -5.67
CA SER A 50 -41.75 -13.20 -4.77
C SER A 50 -41.16 -13.84 -3.50
N GLY A 51 -41.61 -13.33 -2.34
CA GLY A 51 -42.07 -14.14 -1.22
C GLY A 51 -41.04 -14.69 -0.25
N LEU A 52 -40.93 -14.04 0.92
CA LEU A 52 -41.20 -14.65 2.23
C LEU A 52 -41.14 -13.56 3.30
N GLY A 53 -42.26 -13.39 4.00
CA GLY A 53 -42.34 -12.51 5.16
C GLY A 53 -41.84 -13.23 6.41
N THR A 54 -41.15 -12.49 7.27
CA THR A 54 -41.23 -12.57 8.73
C THR A 54 -40.70 -11.26 9.29
N ASP A 55 -41.55 -10.58 10.04
CA ASP A 55 -41.29 -9.34 10.75
C ASP A 55 -40.09 -9.46 11.70
N VAL A 56 -39.06 -8.65 11.46
CA VAL A 56 -38.03 -8.32 12.46
C VAL A 56 -37.94 -6.79 12.46
N PRO A 57 -37.99 -6.12 13.63
CA PRO A 57 -37.95 -4.66 13.67
C PRO A 57 -36.58 -4.15 13.18
N SER A 58 -36.54 -3.66 11.93
CA SER A 58 -35.35 -3.23 11.19
C SER A 58 -34.68 -1.95 11.69
N ILE A 59 -34.98 -1.46 12.89
CA ILE A 59 -34.51 -0.14 13.36
C ILE A 59 -33.24 -0.21 14.24
N ALA A 60 -32.76 -1.40 14.63
CA ALA A 60 -31.59 -1.48 15.54
C ALA A 60 -30.32 -2.16 14.98
N LEU A 61 -30.37 -2.85 13.83
CA LEU A 61 -29.21 -3.61 13.34
C LEU A 61 -28.39 -2.89 12.25
N GLY A 62 -28.93 -1.83 11.64
CA GLY A 62 -28.24 -1.02 10.62
C GLY A 62 -27.35 0.09 11.18
N ALA A 63 -27.53 0.46 12.46
CA ALA A 63 -26.80 1.54 13.11
C ALA A 63 -25.38 1.16 13.55
N LEU A 64 -25.04 -0.14 13.62
CA LEU A 64 -23.75 -0.60 14.14
C LEU A 64 -22.71 -0.99 13.07
N VAL A 65 -23.12 -1.18 11.80
CA VAL A 65 -22.20 -1.63 10.74
C VAL A 65 -21.59 -0.45 9.96
N ALA A 66 -22.15 0.76 10.10
CA ALA A 66 -21.63 1.96 9.45
C ALA A 66 -20.39 2.56 10.15
N SER A 67 -19.99 2.06 11.32
CA SER A 67 -18.93 2.67 12.15
C SER A 67 -17.62 1.89 12.20
N SER A 68 -17.51 0.69 11.65
CA SER A 68 -16.30 -0.14 11.83
C SER A 68 -15.28 0.01 10.70
N SER A 69 -15.70 0.13 9.44
CA SER A 69 -14.75 -0.01 8.31
C SER A 69 -13.76 1.16 8.16
N ILE A 70 -14.21 2.41 8.24
CA ILE A 70 -13.29 3.57 8.17
C ILE A 70 -12.37 3.65 9.39
N PRO A 71 -12.84 3.49 10.64
CA PRO A 71 -11.95 3.44 11.79
C PRO A 71 -10.96 2.26 11.75
N ALA A 72 -11.40 1.07 11.31
CA ALA A 72 -10.49 -0.06 11.10
C ALA A 72 -9.45 0.24 10.02
N ALA A 73 -9.85 0.88 8.92
CA ALA A 73 -8.94 1.29 7.86
C ALA A 73 -7.89 2.30 8.36
N ARG A 74 -8.29 3.25 9.21
CA ARG A 74 -7.36 4.19 9.86
C ARG A 74 -6.36 3.46 10.75
N ILE A 75 -6.81 2.48 11.54
CA ILE A 75 -5.92 1.66 12.37
C ILE A 75 -4.91 0.90 11.52
N ALA A 76 -5.35 0.30 10.41
CA ALA A 76 -4.46 -0.42 9.49
C ALA A 76 -3.42 0.52 8.87
N VAL A 77 -3.85 1.69 8.38
CA VAL A 77 -3.00 2.75 7.82
C VAL A 77 -1.99 3.28 8.84
N ASP A 78 -2.44 3.57 10.07
CA ASP A 78 -1.57 4.07 11.14
C ASP A 78 -0.53 3.02 11.57
N ARG A 79 -0.92 1.74 11.63
CA ARG A 79 0.00 0.63 11.91
C ARG A 79 1.09 0.51 10.84
N GLU A 80 0.68 0.46 9.58
CA GLU A 80 1.60 0.36 8.44
C GLU A 80 2.57 1.55 8.41
N ARG A 81 2.04 2.76 8.64
CA ARG A 81 2.83 3.99 8.72
C ARG A 81 3.91 3.91 9.79
N GLU A 82 3.54 3.46 10.99
CA GLU A 82 4.47 3.32 12.11
C GLU A 82 5.58 2.31 11.79
N GLN A 83 5.22 1.16 11.23
CA GLN A 83 6.18 0.13 10.82
C GLN A 83 7.16 0.65 9.77
N LEU A 84 6.67 1.32 8.72
CA LEU A 84 7.53 1.87 7.67
C LEU A 84 8.42 3.02 8.15
N MET A 85 7.98 3.81 9.14
CA MET A 85 8.83 4.82 9.76
C MET A 85 10.00 4.17 10.50
N GLN A 86 9.73 3.13 11.30
CA GLN A 86 10.76 2.39 12.01
C GLN A 86 11.72 1.71 11.05
N GLU A 87 11.21 1.08 9.98
CA GLU A 87 12.06 0.47 8.95
C GLU A 87 12.93 1.49 8.21
N ARG A 88 12.36 2.64 7.80
CA ARG A 88 13.11 3.72 7.14
C ARG A 88 14.29 4.16 8.01
N ASP A 89 14.02 4.38 9.30
CA ASP A 89 15.00 4.86 10.28
C ASP A 89 16.05 3.79 10.56
N ALA A 90 15.66 2.51 10.64
CA ALA A 90 16.55 1.37 10.75
C ALA A 90 17.53 1.27 9.57
N PHE A 91 17.04 1.40 8.33
CA PHE A 91 17.93 1.40 7.15
C PHE A 91 18.88 2.60 7.13
N HIS A 92 18.42 3.77 7.57
CA HIS A 92 19.27 4.95 7.68
C HIS A 92 20.35 4.78 8.76
N GLN A 93 19.98 4.22 9.92
CA GLN A 93 20.91 3.90 11.00
C GLN A 93 21.94 2.87 10.55
N PHE A 94 21.50 1.78 9.93
CA PHE A 94 22.39 0.75 9.38
C PHE A 94 23.40 1.33 8.39
N ALA A 95 22.98 2.21 7.48
CA ALA A 95 23.90 2.88 6.54
C ALA A 95 24.96 3.72 7.28
N THR A 96 24.55 4.41 8.34
CA THR A 96 25.45 5.22 9.18
C THR A 96 26.46 4.35 9.94
N GLU A 97 26.00 3.23 10.51
CA GLU A 97 26.85 2.27 11.22
C GLU A 97 27.87 1.62 10.28
N VAL A 98 27.43 1.16 9.11
CA VAL A 98 28.32 0.60 8.08
C VAL A 98 29.35 1.61 7.60
N ASP A 99 28.99 2.90 7.51
CA ASP A 99 29.95 3.95 7.16
C ASP A 99 31.04 4.16 8.23
N SER A 100 30.74 3.88 9.50
CA SER A 100 31.73 3.94 10.58
C SER A 100 32.70 2.75 10.62
N ILE A 101 32.33 1.61 10.03
CA ILE A 101 33.16 0.40 10.02
C ILE A 101 34.36 0.58 9.07
N PRO A 102 35.60 0.39 9.54
CA PRO A 102 36.78 0.45 8.68
C PRO A 102 36.75 -0.68 7.65
N VAL A 103 37.36 -0.46 6.48
CA VAL A 103 37.54 -1.52 5.48
C VAL A 103 38.76 -2.37 5.87
N SER A 104 38.72 -3.66 5.57
CA SER A 104 39.84 -4.56 5.80
C SER A 104 41.08 -4.04 5.06
N ALA A 105 42.22 -3.98 5.75
CA ALA A 105 43.47 -3.56 5.13
C ALA A 105 43.93 -4.61 4.11
N ASP A 106 44.28 -4.18 2.90
CA ASP A 106 44.86 -5.06 1.88
C ASP A 106 46.24 -5.51 2.36
N VAL A 107 46.40 -6.81 2.69
CA VAL A 107 47.68 -7.38 3.19
C VAL A 107 48.67 -7.64 2.01
N GLY A 108 48.48 -6.95 0.88
CA GLY A 108 49.23 -7.11 -0.36
C GLY A 108 50.34 -6.09 -0.60
N GLY A 109 51.50 -6.25 0.06
CA GLY A 109 52.81 -5.89 -0.50
C GLY A 109 53.47 -4.56 -0.07
N GLY A 110 54.30 -4.61 0.98
CA GLY A 110 55.33 -3.59 1.23
C GLY A 110 55.82 -3.51 2.68
N LEU A 111 56.99 -4.12 2.94
CA LEU A 111 57.93 -4.03 4.08
C LEU A 111 57.44 -3.61 5.49
N PRO A 112 57.86 -4.30 6.57
CA PRO A 112 57.43 -3.96 7.92
C PRO A 112 58.14 -2.68 8.41
N LEU A 113 57.38 -1.59 8.57
CA LEU A 113 57.81 -0.43 9.35
C LEU A 113 57.28 -0.59 10.78
N VAL A 114 58.20 -0.68 11.73
CA VAL A 114 57.94 -0.70 13.17
C VAL A 114 57.33 0.65 13.58
N GLY A 115 56.13 0.62 14.15
CA GLY A 115 55.57 1.79 14.83
C GLY A 115 54.05 1.77 15.05
N VAL A 116 53.68 1.63 16.33
CA VAL A 116 52.36 1.86 16.96
C VAL A 116 51.36 0.70 16.90
N GLU A 117 51.20 0.08 18.06
CA GLU A 117 50.17 -0.89 18.43
C GLU A 117 48.76 -0.29 18.24
N HIS A 118 48.04 -0.78 17.22
CA HIS A 118 46.58 -0.94 17.19
C HIS A 118 46.24 -2.22 16.38
N ALA A 119 47.05 -3.27 16.56
CA ALA A 119 46.89 -4.54 15.85
C ALA A 119 45.92 -5.47 16.61
N ASN A 120 44.67 -5.06 16.81
CA ASN A 120 43.68 -5.92 17.47
C ASN A 120 42.24 -5.84 16.96
N THR A 121 41.99 -5.41 15.72
CA THR A 121 40.62 -5.27 15.17
C THR A 121 40.50 -5.46 13.64
N VAL A 122 41.20 -6.44 13.05
CA VAL A 122 41.09 -6.75 11.59
C VAL A 122 40.38 -8.09 11.34
N VAL A 123 39.87 -8.73 12.40
CA VAL A 123 39.10 -9.98 12.33
C VAL A 123 37.74 -9.66 12.93
N GLY A 124 36.82 -9.18 12.10
CA GLY A 124 35.45 -8.97 12.54
C GLY A 124 34.67 -7.86 11.84
N GLU A 125 35.20 -7.16 10.82
CA GLU A 125 34.47 -6.07 10.18
C GLU A 125 33.18 -6.56 9.49
N LEU A 126 33.24 -7.71 8.81
CA LEU A 126 32.05 -8.36 8.27
C LEU A 126 31.09 -8.82 9.38
N ASP A 127 31.62 -9.28 10.52
CA ASP A 127 30.78 -9.62 11.69
C ASP A 127 30.11 -8.38 12.27
N SER A 128 30.78 -7.24 12.31
CA SER A 128 30.22 -5.95 12.70
C SER A 128 29.12 -5.50 11.73
N VAL A 129 29.29 -5.67 10.42
CA VAL A 129 28.23 -5.38 9.44
C VAL A 129 27.02 -6.30 9.65
N ARG A 130 27.25 -7.60 9.88
CA ARG A 130 26.17 -8.56 10.18
C ARG A 130 25.46 -8.23 11.49
N ALA A 131 26.20 -7.81 12.52
CA ALA A 131 25.64 -7.39 13.81
C ALA A 131 24.80 -6.12 13.64
N ALA A 132 25.33 -5.09 12.97
CA ALA A 132 24.61 -3.86 12.68
C ALA A 132 23.29 -4.12 11.92
N TYR A 133 23.32 -5.00 10.92
CA TYR A 133 22.09 -5.37 10.18
C TYR A 133 21.07 -6.06 11.08
N ARG A 134 21.52 -7.00 11.91
CA ARG A 134 20.64 -7.70 12.86
C ARG A 134 20.06 -6.76 13.89
N GLU A 135 20.85 -5.84 14.42
CA GLU A 135 20.42 -4.91 15.46
C GLU A 135 19.47 -3.85 14.91
N CYS A 136 19.79 -3.26 13.76
CA CYS A 136 18.97 -2.18 13.18
C CYS A 136 17.69 -2.71 12.53
N ILE A 137 17.78 -3.73 11.68
CA ILE A 137 16.68 -4.14 10.79
C ILE A 137 15.96 -5.37 11.35
N MET A 138 16.71 -6.44 11.64
CA MET A 138 16.10 -7.67 12.17
C MET A 138 15.70 -7.54 13.65
N GLY A 139 16.18 -6.49 14.34
CA GLY A 139 15.87 -6.19 15.73
C GLY A 139 14.58 -5.39 15.92
N LEU A 140 13.91 -5.01 14.83
CA LEU A 140 12.60 -4.37 14.88
C LEU A 140 11.57 -5.35 15.48
N GLU A 141 10.69 -4.84 16.36
CA GLU A 141 9.70 -5.66 17.08
C GLU A 141 8.83 -6.50 16.14
N HIS A 142 8.49 -5.95 14.97
CA HIS A 142 7.64 -6.61 13.98
C HIS A 142 8.40 -7.57 13.04
N PHE A 143 9.74 -7.62 13.08
CA PHE A 143 10.51 -8.36 12.08
C PHE A 143 10.22 -9.86 12.10
N ASP A 144 10.33 -10.49 13.26
CA ASP A 144 10.14 -11.94 13.40
C ASP A 144 8.70 -12.38 13.08
N GLN A 145 7.72 -11.53 13.37
CA GLN A 145 6.31 -11.83 13.15
C GLN A 145 5.92 -11.71 11.67
N LEU A 146 6.42 -10.69 10.97
CA LEU A 146 6.01 -10.39 9.61
C LEU A 146 6.90 -11.04 8.55
N TYR A 147 8.20 -11.14 8.81
CA TYR A 147 9.18 -11.65 7.87
C TYR A 147 9.79 -12.96 8.38
N GLY A 148 10.41 -12.95 9.56
CA GLY A 148 11.06 -14.13 10.15
C GLY A 148 12.14 -14.77 9.26
N GLU A 149 12.69 -14.00 8.32
CA GLU A 149 13.63 -14.46 7.31
C GLU A 149 15.04 -14.63 7.90
N ALA A 150 15.83 -15.53 7.31
CA ALA A 150 17.24 -15.64 7.66
C ALA A 150 18.02 -14.41 7.15
N LEU A 151 19.14 -14.08 7.81
CA LEU A 151 19.96 -12.91 7.47
C LEU A 151 20.31 -12.82 5.97
N TYR A 152 20.69 -13.94 5.36
CA TYR A 152 21.03 -13.96 3.94
C TYR A 152 19.83 -13.60 3.06
N ASP A 153 18.69 -14.24 3.29
CA ASP A 153 17.49 -14.07 2.48
C ASP A 153 16.97 -12.63 2.56
N ASN A 154 16.89 -12.10 3.78
CA ASN A 154 16.43 -10.73 4.00
C ASN A 154 17.38 -9.70 3.38
N MET A 155 18.69 -9.86 3.58
CA MET A 155 19.69 -8.97 2.99
C MET A 155 19.70 -9.06 1.45
N ALA A 156 19.45 -10.25 0.90
CA ALA A 156 19.40 -10.46 -0.55
C ALA A 156 18.18 -9.76 -1.16
N SER A 157 17.02 -9.82 -0.49
CA SER A 157 15.79 -9.14 -0.86
C SER A 157 15.91 -7.61 -0.76
N GLU A 158 16.46 -7.12 0.36
CA GLU A 158 16.45 -5.69 0.66
C GLU A 158 17.61 -4.92 0.04
N LEU A 159 18.82 -5.50 0.02
CA LEU A 159 20.03 -4.83 -0.45
C LEU A 159 20.46 -5.31 -1.84
N SER A 160 20.66 -6.61 -1.98
CA SER A 160 20.79 -7.38 -3.23
C SER A 160 21.47 -8.71 -2.93
N ALA A 161 21.28 -9.70 -3.79
CA ALA A 161 21.98 -10.99 -3.70
C ALA A 161 23.52 -10.83 -3.66
N ASP A 162 24.08 -9.88 -4.41
CA ASP A 162 25.53 -9.61 -4.43
C ASP A 162 26.03 -9.07 -3.08
N VAL A 163 25.32 -8.12 -2.47
CA VAL A 163 25.68 -7.58 -1.15
C VAL A 163 25.53 -8.65 -0.09
N ALA A 164 24.42 -9.41 -0.10
CA ALA A 164 24.20 -10.51 0.84
C ALA A 164 25.31 -11.56 0.76
N THR A 165 25.68 -11.97 -0.46
CA THR A 165 26.77 -12.94 -0.67
C THR A 165 28.10 -12.40 -0.17
N ALA A 166 28.45 -11.15 -0.49
CA ALA A 166 29.70 -10.54 -0.05
C ALA A 166 29.77 -10.37 1.49
N VAL A 167 28.66 -10.05 2.14
CA VAL A 167 28.62 -9.79 3.58
C VAL A 167 28.52 -11.08 4.40
N VAL A 168 27.66 -12.01 3.99
CA VAL A 168 27.38 -13.25 4.75
C VAL A 168 28.41 -14.33 4.46
N CYS A 169 28.82 -14.48 3.20
CA CYS A 169 29.71 -15.57 2.77
C CYS A 169 31.15 -15.10 2.47
N GLY A 170 31.40 -13.79 2.46
CA GLY A 170 32.72 -13.25 2.15
C GLY A 170 33.71 -13.29 3.32
N ASP A 171 34.99 -13.11 2.98
CA ASP A 171 36.11 -13.15 3.93
C ASP A 171 36.66 -11.75 4.28
N GLN A 172 36.37 -10.72 3.49
CA GLN A 172 36.93 -9.37 3.67
C GLN A 172 35.90 -8.27 3.40
N PHE A 173 35.87 -7.27 4.28
CA PHE A 173 35.02 -6.09 4.11
C PHE A 173 35.75 -5.02 3.29
N SER A 174 35.64 -5.13 1.96
CA SER A 174 36.31 -4.22 1.04
C SER A 174 35.52 -2.92 0.81
N LEU A 175 36.22 -1.87 0.31
CA LEU A 175 35.59 -0.58 0.00
C LEU A 175 34.44 -0.68 -1.02
N PRO A 176 34.50 -1.51 -2.08
CA PRO A 176 33.35 -1.75 -2.95
C PRO A 176 32.14 -2.33 -2.22
N VAL A 177 32.33 -3.32 -1.34
CA VAL A 177 31.24 -3.94 -0.56
C VAL A 177 30.62 -2.91 0.38
N LYS A 178 31.44 -2.12 1.07
CA LYS A 178 30.98 -1.01 1.92
C LYS A 178 30.10 -0.03 1.16
N ARG A 179 30.58 0.48 0.02
CA ARG A 179 29.83 1.44 -0.81
C ARG A 179 28.51 0.84 -1.31
N ALA A 180 28.54 -0.41 -1.75
CA ALA A 180 27.33 -1.09 -2.22
C ALA A 180 26.31 -1.25 -1.08
N ALA A 181 26.73 -1.69 0.11
CA ALA A 181 25.85 -1.82 1.27
C ALA A 181 25.20 -0.48 1.67
N ILE A 182 25.99 0.58 1.78
CA ILE A 182 25.49 1.94 2.11
C ILE A 182 24.52 2.44 1.05
N GLN A 183 24.86 2.30 -0.24
CA GLN A 183 24.00 2.73 -1.33
C GLN A 183 22.66 2.01 -1.27
N ARG A 184 22.68 0.68 -1.15
CA ARG A 184 21.46 -0.13 -1.14
C ARG A 184 20.59 0.11 0.09
N ALA A 185 21.20 0.31 1.26
CA ALA A 185 20.47 0.68 2.47
C ALA A 185 19.81 2.06 2.34
N THR A 186 20.52 3.02 1.73
CA THR A 186 19.97 4.35 1.44
C THR A 186 18.80 4.25 0.45
N GLU A 187 18.93 3.44 -0.61
CA GLU A 187 17.84 3.16 -1.56
C GLU A 187 16.63 2.50 -0.89
N ALA A 188 16.86 1.55 0.03
CA ALA A 188 15.80 0.92 0.84
C ALA A 188 15.06 1.95 1.71
N SER A 189 15.79 2.83 2.39
CA SER A 189 15.21 3.92 3.20
C SER A 189 14.37 4.88 2.33
N LEU A 190 14.87 5.29 1.17
CA LEU A 190 14.15 6.16 0.22
C LEU A 190 12.90 5.49 -0.37
N ARG A 191 12.92 4.17 -0.58
CA ARG A 191 11.71 3.41 -1.02
C ARG A 191 10.61 3.52 0.04
N ARG A 192 10.95 3.30 1.31
CA ARG A 192 10.01 3.45 2.45
C ARG A 192 9.51 4.87 2.60
N GLU A 193 10.36 5.88 2.42
CA GLU A 193 9.93 7.29 2.44
C GLU A 193 8.87 7.61 1.36
N ARG A 194 9.03 7.10 0.14
CA ARG A 194 8.02 7.28 -0.93
C ARG A 194 6.70 6.58 -0.60
N LEU A 195 6.77 5.39 0.01
CA LEU A 195 5.58 4.68 0.46
C LEU A 195 4.91 5.37 1.66
N LEU A 196 5.68 6.01 2.55
CA LEU A 196 5.12 6.83 3.62
C LEU A 196 4.33 8.03 3.09
N GLN A 197 4.84 8.75 2.09
CA GLN A 197 4.11 9.88 1.48
C GLN A 197 2.75 9.46 0.91
N THR A 198 2.71 8.24 0.36
CA THR A 198 1.51 7.59 -0.11
C THR A 198 0.52 7.33 1.01
N ILE A 199 1.02 6.74 2.11
CA ILE A 199 0.19 6.32 3.24
C ILE A 199 -0.33 7.55 3.97
N ASP A 200 0.47 8.60 4.09
CA ASP A 200 0.05 9.90 4.60
C ASP A 200 -1.08 10.50 3.75
N SER A 201 -0.96 10.42 2.42
CA SER A 201 -2.01 10.90 1.51
C SER A 201 -3.31 10.10 1.65
N GLU A 202 -3.21 8.78 1.80
CA GLU A 202 -4.38 7.91 2.03
C GLU A 202 -5.02 8.17 3.39
N ARG A 203 -4.20 8.36 4.43
CA ARG A 203 -4.64 8.72 5.79
C ARG A 203 -5.42 10.02 5.80
N ASP A 204 -4.91 11.07 5.16
CA ASP A 204 -5.60 12.36 5.03
C ASP A 204 -6.91 12.21 4.25
N SER A 205 -6.93 11.35 3.24
CA SER A 205 -8.14 11.02 2.47
C SER A 205 -9.21 10.36 3.34
N LEU A 206 -8.83 9.37 4.17
CA LEU A 206 -9.71 8.71 5.13
C LEU A 206 -10.27 9.71 6.15
N ASP A 207 -9.42 10.54 6.74
CA ASP A 207 -9.80 11.56 7.72
C ASP A 207 -10.80 12.56 7.12
N CYS A 208 -10.57 12.98 5.88
CA CYS A 208 -11.48 13.88 5.16
C CYS A 208 -12.83 13.22 4.87
N ALA A 209 -12.81 11.97 4.39
CA ALA A 209 -14.03 11.21 4.10
C ALA A 209 -14.85 10.95 5.38
N GLU A 210 -14.19 10.55 6.46
CA GLU A 210 -14.84 10.29 7.74
C GLU A 210 -15.54 11.54 8.28
N ARG A 211 -14.87 12.69 8.28
CA ARG A 211 -15.47 13.97 8.69
C ARG A 211 -16.72 14.31 7.88
N GLN A 212 -16.66 14.15 6.55
CA GLN A 212 -17.79 14.45 5.66
C GLN A 212 -18.97 13.49 5.88
N LEU A 213 -18.70 12.19 5.96
CA LEU A 213 -19.73 11.17 6.18
C LEU A 213 -20.37 11.32 7.56
N ARG A 214 -19.56 11.55 8.61
CA ARG A 214 -20.04 11.79 9.97
C ARG A 214 -20.92 13.05 10.04
N ALA A 215 -20.55 14.12 9.35
CA ALA A 215 -21.37 15.34 9.29
C ALA A 215 -22.74 15.06 8.65
N ILE A 216 -22.78 14.36 7.52
CA ILE A 216 -24.05 14.01 6.85
C ILE A 216 -24.88 13.06 7.72
N ALA A 217 -24.25 12.04 8.33
CA ALA A 217 -24.94 11.10 9.19
C ALA A 217 -25.51 11.80 10.44
N SER A 218 -24.75 12.69 11.07
CA SER A 218 -25.22 13.48 12.22
C SER A 218 -26.35 14.42 11.84
N ASP A 219 -26.25 15.08 10.68
CA ASP A 219 -27.31 15.95 10.15
C ASP A 219 -28.60 15.14 9.93
N LEU A 220 -28.49 13.92 9.38
CA LEU A 220 -29.62 13.03 9.13
C LEU A 220 -30.29 12.54 10.42
N GLU A 221 -29.50 12.15 11.42
CA GLU A 221 -30.02 11.68 12.72
C GLU A 221 -30.64 12.81 13.56
N ALA A 222 -30.20 14.05 13.35
CA ALA A 222 -30.78 15.22 14.00
C ALA A 222 -32.13 15.66 13.40
N GLU A 223 -32.57 15.06 12.29
CA GLU A 223 -33.84 15.43 11.67
C GLU A 223 -35.04 15.04 12.54
N PRO A 224 -35.99 15.97 12.75
CA PRO A 224 -37.16 15.72 13.60
C PRO A 224 -38.11 14.66 13.01
N SER A 225 -39.06 14.21 13.84
CA SER A 225 -40.06 13.23 13.44
C SER A 225 -40.95 13.76 12.31
N LEU A 226 -41.19 12.93 11.29
CA LEU A 226 -42.06 13.27 10.16
C LEU A 226 -43.54 13.31 10.54
N SER A 227 -43.95 12.67 11.65
CA SER A 227 -45.34 12.62 12.09
C SER A 227 -45.88 14.00 12.47
N GLU A 228 -45.03 14.85 13.05
CA GLU A 228 -45.40 16.16 13.59
C GLU A 228 -45.09 17.32 12.62
N ALA A 229 -44.17 17.11 11.67
CA ALA A 229 -43.73 18.14 10.73
C ALA A 229 -44.83 18.59 9.76
N THR A 230 -45.18 19.87 9.68
CA THR A 230 -46.09 20.51 8.71
C THR A 230 -45.73 20.23 7.24
N LEU A 231 -46.65 20.45 6.30
CA LEU A 231 -46.36 20.21 4.87
C LEU A 231 -45.17 21.04 4.37
N THR A 232 -45.04 22.28 4.83
CA THR A 232 -43.88 23.15 4.53
C THR A 232 -42.58 22.57 5.09
N GLU A 233 -42.60 22.11 6.35
CA GLU A 233 -41.44 21.47 6.98
C GLU A 233 -41.03 20.19 6.23
N LEU A 234 -41.98 19.39 5.73
CA LEU A 234 -41.70 18.22 4.89
C LEU A 234 -40.96 18.58 3.58
N PHE A 235 -41.35 19.67 2.91
CA PHE A 235 -40.59 20.14 1.75
C PHE A 235 -39.20 20.66 2.12
N ASP A 236 -39.04 21.27 3.30
CA ASP A 236 -37.72 21.69 3.79
C ASP A 236 -36.83 20.50 4.16
N HIS A 237 -37.41 19.43 4.72
CA HIS A 237 -36.76 18.14 4.94
C HIS A 237 -36.28 17.54 3.61
N GLU A 238 -37.15 17.49 2.60
CA GLU A 238 -36.81 16.99 1.27
C GLU A 238 -35.64 17.77 0.65
N ARG A 239 -35.67 19.12 0.71
CA ARG A 239 -34.58 19.96 0.21
C ARG A 239 -33.26 19.70 0.93
N ARG A 240 -33.27 19.51 2.26
CA ARG A 240 -32.07 19.17 3.04
C ARG A 240 -31.51 17.81 2.62
N LEU A 241 -32.38 16.82 2.50
CA LEU A 241 -32.01 15.47 2.11
C LEU A 241 -31.37 15.42 0.71
N SER A 242 -31.93 16.13 -0.28
CA SER A 242 -31.34 16.23 -1.61
C SER A 242 -29.92 16.80 -1.56
N ARG A 243 -29.69 17.85 -0.75
CA ARG A 243 -28.32 18.40 -0.55
C ARG A 243 -27.37 17.39 0.10
N TRP A 244 -27.85 16.55 1.01
CA TRP A 244 -27.04 15.49 1.62
C TRP A 244 -26.71 14.38 0.64
N LYS A 245 -27.67 13.96 -0.20
CA LYS A 245 -27.44 13.00 -1.28
C LYS A 245 -26.39 13.51 -2.26
N ASP A 246 -26.52 14.75 -2.71
CA ASP A 246 -25.54 15.37 -3.60
C ASP A 246 -24.13 15.43 -2.97
N ARG A 247 -24.03 15.72 -1.66
CA ARG A 247 -22.76 15.70 -0.94
C ARG A 247 -22.16 14.29 -0.90
N CYS A 248 -22.96 13.28 -0.59
CA CYS A 248 -22.53 11.89 -0.54
C CYS A 248 -22.07 11.38 -1.92
N GLU A 249 -22.80 11.70 -2.99
CA GLU A 249 -22.44 11.33 -4.36
C GLU A 249 -21.16 12.01 -4.85
N ARG A 250 -20.96 13.29 -4.49
CA ARG A 250 -19.70 13.99 -4.78
C ARG A 250 -18.52 13.33 -4.07
N LEU A 251 -18.68 12.92 -2.81
CA LEU A 251 -17.64 12.22 -2.08
C LEU A 251 -17.31 10.87 -2.72
N LEU A 252 -18.34 10.07 -3.05
CA LEU A 252 -18.17 8.79 -3.74
C LEU A 252 -17.38 8.95 -5.05
N ARG A 253 -17.78 9.92 -5.89
CA ARG A 253 -17.13 10.20 -7.18
C ARG A 253 -15.70 10.69 -7.00
N SER A 254 -15.48 11.61 -6.07
CA SER A 254 -14.14 12.12 -5.75
C SER A 254 -13.22 10.99 -5.30
N ARG A 255 -13.73 10.06 -4.47
CA ARG A 255 -12.95 8.93 -3.99
C ARG A 255 -12.62 7.92 -5.09
N GLN A 256 -13.57 7.61 -5.97
CA GLN A 256 -13.32 6.75 -7.12
C GLN A 256 -12.26 7.36 -8.06
N GLN A 257 -12.35 8.67 -8.34
CA GLN A 257 -11.37 9.37 -9.15
C GLN A 257 -9.97 9.34 -8.51
N HIS A 258 -9.88 9.53 -7.19
CA HIS A 258 -8.62 9.46 -6.45
C HIS A 258 -7.98 8.07 -6.59
N ILE A 259 -8.74 7.00 -6.33
CA ILE A 259 -8.25 5.61 -6.42
C ILE A 259 -7.75 5.31 -7.85
N HIS A 260 -8.49 5.72 -8.87
CA HIS A 260 -8.08 5.51 -10.27
C HIS A 260 -6.83 6.31 -10.65
N ALA A 261 -6.73 7.57 -10.21
CA ALA A 261 -5.57 8.42 -10.49
C ALA A 261 -4.30 7.85 -9.85
N GLU A 262 -4.40 7.35 -8.61
CA GLU A 262 -3.25 6.75 -7.91
C GLU A 262 -2.79 5.44 -8.54
N SER A 263 -3.72 4.57 -8.94
CA SER A 263 -3.38 3.30 -9.60
C SER A 263 -2.59 3.52 -10.90
N MET A 264 -2.99 4.53 -11.70
CA MET A 264 -2.30 4.86 -12.95
C MET A 264 -0.88 5.41 -12.74
N PHE A 265 -0.62 6.08 -11.62
CA PHE A 265 0.68 6.72 -11.37
C PHE A 265 1.71 5.76 -10.76
N ARG A 266 1.28 4.61 -10.21
CA ARG A 266 2.11 3.83 -9.26
C ARG A 266 2.50 2.44 -9.71
N SER A 267 2.53 2.22 -11.02
CA SER A 267 3.16 1.07 -11.68
C SER A 267 4.63 0.83 -11.31
N ASN A 268 5.28 1.76 -10.62
CA ASN A 268 6.69 1.67 -10.21
C ASN A 268 6.92 1.05 -8.82
N LEU A 269 5.86 0.79 -8.02
CA LEU A 269 5.98 0.17 -6.70
C LEU A 269 5.66 -1.34 -6.69
N ASP A 270 5.41 -1.94 -7.86
CA ASP A 270 4.89 -3.31 -8.03
C ASP A 270 3.57 -3.60 -7.27
N LEU A 271 2.98 -2.57 -6.66
CA LEU A 271 1.67 -2.58 -6.05
C LEU A 271 0.64 -2.06 -7.07
N LEU A 272 -0.22 -2.94 -7.58
CA LEU A 272 -1.29 -2.56 -8.50
C LEU A 272 -2.29 -1.58 -7.86
N PHE A 273 -2.55 -1.76 -6.56
CA PHE A 273 -3.40 -0.90 -5.74
C PHE A 273 -2.89 -0.84 -4.30
N VAL A 274 -2.62 0.37 -3.80
CA VAL A 274 -2.23 0.55 -2.39
C VAL A 274 -3.35 0.15 -1.44
N GLN A 275 -4.62 0.27 -1.86
CA GLN A 275 -5.78 -0.05 -1.05
C GLN A 275 -5.86 -1.56 -0.75
N SER A 276 -5.62 -2.41 -1.75
CA SER A 276 -5.59 -3.87 -1.55
C SER A 276 -4.46 -4.32 -0.62
N TYR A 277 -3.34 -3.57 -0.63
CA TYR A 277 -2.25 -3.79 0.32
C TYR A 277 -2.65 -3.39 1.75
N LEU A 278 -3.08 -2.13 1.93
CA LEU A 278 -3.39 -1.56 3.25
C LEU A 278 -4.58 -2.21 3.94
N TYR A 279 -5.54 -2.73 3.16
CA TYR A 279 -6.80 -3.23 3.68
C TYR A 279 -6.96 -4.75 3.54
N ALA A 280 -5.87 -5.47 3.30
CA ALA A 280 -5.90 -6.93 3.13
C ALA A 280 -6.54 -7.69 4.31
N GLU A 281 -6.44 -7.15 5.54
CA GLU A 281 -7.03 -7.75 6.74
C GLU A 281 -8.50 -7.33 6.99
N LEU A 282 -9.06 -6.43 6.16
CA LEU A 282 -10.40 -5.90 6.33
C LEU A 282 -11.41 -6.65 5.45
N GLU A 283 -12.69 -6.52 5.78
CA GLU A 283 -13.79 -7.08 4.98
C GLU A 283 -13.95 -6.37 3.62
N THR A 284 -13.33 -5.21 3.42
CA THR A 284 -13.42 -4.43 2.19
C THR A 284 -12.13 -3.69 1.87
N ASP A 285 -11.73 -3.77 0.61
CA ASP A 285 -10.63 -2.98 0.04
C ASP A 285 -10.98 -1.50 -0.14
N PHE A 286 -12.25 -1.13 -0.02
CA PHE A 286 -12.73 0.22 -0.32
C PHE A 286 -13.65 0.77 0.78
N PRO A 287 -13.14 0.96 2.02
CA PRO A 287 -13.93 1.30 3.20
C PRO A 287 -14.75 2.59 3.04
N VAL A 288 -14.19 3.60 2.36
CA VAL A 288 -14.91 4.86 2.09
C VAL A 288 -16.05 4.67 1.09
N LEU A 289 -15.87 3.84 0.05
CA LEU A 289 -16.92 3.60 -0.94
C LEU A 289 -18.07 2.81 -0.32
N ASP A 290 -17.77 1.77 0.47
CA ASP A 290 -18.77 1.01 1.22
C ASP A 290 -19.57 1.92 2.17
N ALA A 291 -18.88 2.78 2.93
CA ALA A 291 -19.54 3.73 3.83
C ALA A 291 -20.43 4.74 3.09
N CYS A 292 -19.99 5.24 1.93
CA CYS A 292 -20.79 6.12 1.07
C CYS A 292 -22.07 5.42 0.59
N VAL A 293 -21.97 4.18 0.10
CA VAL A 293 -23.12 3.41 -0.41
C VAL A 293 -24.14 3.18 0.71
N ARG A 294 -23.68 2.77 1.91
CA ARG A 294 -24.58 2.58 3.06
C ARG A 294 -25.28 3.86 3.48
N LEU A 295 -24.56 4.98 3.53
CA LEU A 295 -25.17 6.28 3.86
C LEU A 295 -26.17 6.71 2.78
N HIS A 296 -25.86 6.47 1.50
CA HIS A 296 -26.77 6.75 0.40
C HIS A 296 -28.08 5.96 0.56
N SER A 297 -28.02 4.66 0.87
CA SER A 297 -29.22 3.84 1.12
C SER A 297 -30.06 4.36 2.29
N ARG A 298 -29.43 4.87 3.37
CA ARG A 298 -30.15 5.51 4.49
C ARG A 298 -30.85 6.79 4.07
N LEU A 299 -30.18 7.62 3.26
CA LEU A 299 -30.77 8.83 2.70
C LEU A 299 -31.95 8.50 1.79
N GLU A 300 -31.85 7.47 0.95
CA GLU A 300 -32.96 7.00 0.10
C GLU A 300 -34.16 6.52 0.92
N ALA A 301 -33.93 5.72 1.96
CA ALA A 301 -35.01 5.27 2.84
C ALA A 301 -35.73 6.45 3.50
N ARG A 302 -34.98 7.47 3.94
CA ARG A 302 -35.56 8.71 4.50
C ARG A 302 -36.32 9.51 3.44
N GLN A 303 -35.82 9.55 2.20
CA GLN A 303 -36.50 10.21 1.07
C GLN A 303 -37.89 9.60 0.83
N GLN A 304 -37.93 8.27 0.76
CA GLN A 304 -39.18 7.54 0.57
C GLN A 304 -40.16 7.79 1.71
N ALA A 305 -39.67 7.89 2.95
CA ALA A 305 -40.52 8.21 4.10
C ALA A 305 -41.11 9.64 4.01
N ILE A 306 -40.32 10.63 3.60
CA ILE A 306 -40.78 12.01 3.40
C ILE A 306 -41.81 12.07 2.26
N HIS A 307 -41.53 11.43 1.12
CA HIS A 307 -42.46 11.38 -0.02
C HIS A 307 -43.79 10.75 0.36
N ARG A 308 -43.77 9.66 1.14
CA ARG A 308 -45.01 9.06 1.69
C ARG A 308 -45.74 10.05 2.61
N ALA A 309 -45.04 10.72 3.51
CA ALA A 309 -45.65 11.69 4.42
C ALA A 309 -46.29 12.89 3.67
N ILE A 310 -45.67 13.36 2.59
CA ILE A 310 -46.24 14.40 1.71
C ILE A 310 -47.49 13.86 0.99
N THR A 311 -47.43 12.65 0.45
CA THR A 311 -48.54 12.07 -0.35
C THR A 311 -49.80 11.82 0.48
N TYR A 312 -49.65 11.44 1.75
CA TYR A 312 -50.76 11.09 2.64
C TYR A 312 -51.23 12.23 3.55
N ARG A 313 -50.87 13.48 3.22
CA ARG A 313 -51.35 14.69 3.89
C ARG A 313 -52.25 15.53 3.00
#